data_AF-A0A420NAQ6-F1
#
_entry.id   AF-A0A420NAQ6-F1
#
_cell.length_a   1.000
_cell.length_b   1.000
_cell.length_c   1.000
_cell.angle_alpha   90.00
_cell.angle_beta   90.00
_cell.angle_gamma   90.00
#
_symmetry.space_group_name_H-M   'P 1'
#
loop_
_entity.id
_entity.type
_entity.pdbx_description
1 polymer ?
#
loop_
_entity_poly.entity_id
_entity_poly.type
_entity_poly.pdbx_seq_one_letter_code
_entity_poly.pdbx_strand_id
1 'polypeptide(L)'
;MAFIQELPNELILMLVVDMPLSAFAALRQTSKRFNEVTIVTFGRRFFHTRNIMLHEKSVQNLDSIAKHPVFASCVRKVGFSPTRVKSDWYGFEEECEARQHYGEEMTFENMRGIPQRLPATAFIFAVDQAFARLSNCNTISLTNAQRPWGLRTLIADELSEVQSYEESQKFKGRWFIRYLIGYIFTFSIKFGIENIELFADKVCHKPWKGLPCQSCSTIGISDICMARPAASSNLKSLKMTAHTHYRAWPNDAFTQLISYFPQLSSSTLDFDTRTYECVYFSEFKIPGLKELTLCCRYCHPSELADVIKRHEETLDRVAFHDVYLTNLPDWLLLMDVLCKMSNIHVHFEWFKGKEGIFWVGRASGRPELDALYRELYNTSDLRNENERRKMGDLLHQIGDQDVWAAIQL
;
A
#
# COMPACT_ATOMS: atom_id res chain seq x y z
N MET A 1 39.58 -26.18 -13.60
CA MET A 1 38.70 -25.32 -12.77
C MET A 1 38.91 -23.90 -13.24
N ALA A 2 37.89 -23.23 -13.80
CA ALA A 2 37.99 -21.82 -14.14
C ALA A 2 37.85 -21.00 -12.85
N PHE A 3 38.75 -20.06 -12.61
CA PHE A 3 38.62 -19.15 -11.47
C PHE A 3 37.52 -18.14 -11.75
N ILE A 4 36.79 -17.66 -10.73
CA ILE A 4 35.78 -16.59 -10.88
C ILE A 4 36.37 -15.35 -11.58
N GLN A 5 37.68 -15.13 -11.45
CA GLN A 5 38.42 -14.05 -12.11
C GLN A 5 38.59 -14.24 -13.62
N GLU A 6 38.32 -15.42 -14.17
CA GLU A 6 38.44 -15.75 -15.60
C GLU A 6 37.08 -15.82 -16.30
N LEU A 7 35.98 -15.82 -15.53
CA LEU A 7 34.64 -15.84 -16.10
C LEU A 7 34.34 -14.56 -16.88
N PRO A 8 33.70 -14.64 -18.06
CA PRO A 8 33.12 -13.49 -18.75
C PRO A 8 32.16 -12.70 -17.86
N ASN A 9 32.03 -11.39 -18.12
CA ASN A 9 31.20 -10.50 -17.32
C ASN A 9 29.72 -10.94 -17.31
N GLU A 10 29.24 -11.48 -18.42
CA GLU A 10 27.89 -11.99 -18.61
C GLU A 10 27.60 -13.15 -17.65
N LEU A 11 28.54 -14.11 -17.52
CA LEU A 11 28.39 -15.23 -16.60
C LEU A 11 28.44 -14.77 -15.15
N ILE A 12 29.30 -13.81 -14.82
CA ILE A 12 29.32 -13.19 -13.48
C ILE A 12 27.96 -12.57 -13.16
N LEU A 13 27.37 -11.83 -14.11
CA LEU A 13 26.07 -11.19 -13.93
C LEU A 13 24.94 -12.20 -13.77
N MET A 14 24.93 -13.28 -14.55
CA MET A 14 23.95 -14.37 -14.42
C MET A 14 24.02 -15.05 -13.05
N LEU A 15 25.24 -15.33 -12.56
CA LEU A 15 25.44 -15.97 -11.25
C LEU A 15 24.89 -15.14 -10.09
N VAL A 16 24.94 -13.81 -10.18
CA VAL A 16 24.51 -12.92 -9.09
C VAL A 16 23.04 -12.56 -9.12
N VAL A 17 22.25 -12.96 -10.12
CA VAL A 17 20.81 -12.66 -10.17
C VAL A 17 20.08 -13.27 -8.98
N ASP A 18 20.36 -14.55 -8.70
CA ASP A 18 19.64 -15.32 -7.67
C ASP A 18 20.46 -15.56 -6.39
N MET A 19 21.71 -15.09 -6.37
CA MET A 19 22.58 -15.26 -5.20
C MET A 19 22.02 -14.55 -3.96
N PRO A 20 22.09 -15.14 -2.75
CA PRO A 20 21.72 -14.45 -1.52
C PRO A 20 22.50 -13.14 -1.33
N LEU A 21 21.83 -12.07 -0.87
CA LEU A 21 22.44 -10.74 -0.75
C LEU A 21 23.67 -10.71 0.17
N SER A 22 23.71 -11.54 1.21
CA SER A 22 24.85 -11.66 2.12
C SER A 22 26.09 -12.23 1.41
N ALA A 23 25.92 -13.32 0.66
CA ALA A 23 26.99 -13.92 -0.14
C ALA A 23 27.46 -12.97 -1.26
N PHE A 24 26.50 -12.30 -1.91
CA PHE A 24 26.80 -11.33 -2.95
C PHE A 24 27.62 -10.15 -2.41
N ALA A 25 27.26 -9.61 -1.24
CA ALA A 25 28.02 -8.54 -0.58
C ALA A 25 29.44 -9.00 -0.22
N ALA A 26 29.60 -10.20 0.36
CA ALA A 26 30.91 -10.74 0.74
C ALA A 26 31.82 -10.97 -0.49
N LEU A 27 31.28 -11.50 -1.59
CA LEU A 27 32.05 -11.70 -2.83
C LEU A 27 32.51 -10.39 -3.46
N ARG A 28 31.68 -9.33 -3.40
CA ARG A 28 32.07 -7.99 -3.85
C ARG A 28 33.21 -7.42 -3.02
N GLN A 29 33.21 -7.66 -1.70
CA GLN A 29 34.27 -7.17 -0.82
C GLN A 29 35.61 -7.90 -1.02
N THR A 30 35.60 -9.11 -1.56
CA THR A 30 36.80 -9.93 -1.74
C THR A 30 37.43 -9.84 -3.14
N SER A 31 36.72 -9.30 -4.15
CA SER A 31 37.22 -9.19 -5.53
C SER A 31 36.87 -7.84 -6.17
N LYS A 32 37.90 -7.05 -6.51
CA LYS A 32 37.75 -5.75 -7.18
C LYS A 32 37.05 -5.86 -8.54
N ARG A 33 37.47 -6.81 -9.38
CA ARG A 33 36.82 -7.07 -10.68
C ARG A 33 35.35 -7.43 -10.51
N PHE A 34 35.06 -8.33 -9.57
CA PHE A 34 33.69 -8.74 -9.30
C PHE A 34 32.84 -7.57 -8.81
N ASN A 35 33.39 -6.73 -7.93
CA ASN A 35 32.73 -5.51 -7.47
C ASN A 35 32.38 -4.56 -8.61
N GLU A 36 33.34 -4.28 -9.49
CA GLU A 36 33.19 -3.37 -10.65
C GLU A 36 32.12 -3.88 -11.61
N VAL A 37 32.19 -5.16 -12.02
CA VAL A 37 31.22 -5.77 -12.95
C VAL A 37 29.81 -5.76 -12.37
N THR A 38 29.67 -5.98 -11.05
CA THR A 38 28.37 -6.21 -10.43
C THR A 38 27.78 -5.01 -9.69
N ILE A 39 28.45 -3.85 -9.70
CA ILE A 39 28.06 -2.69 -8.85
C ILE A 39 26.64 -2.20 -9.11
N VAL A 40 26.22 -2.18 -10.37
CA VAL A 40 24.85 -1.77 -10.73
C VAL A 40 23.84 -2.84 -10.32
N THR A 41 24.13 -4.13 -10.55
CA THR A 41 23.24 -5.23 -10.15
C THR A 41 23.08 -5.31 -8.64
N PHE A 42 24.17 -5.14 -7.90
CA PHE A 42 24.13 -5.02 -6.45
C PHE A 42 23.33 -3.80 -6.01
N GLY A 43 23.57 -2.65 -6.65
CA GLY A 43 22.78 -1.43 -6.48
C GLY A 43 21.29 -1.70 -6.60
N ARG A 44 20.86 -2.32 -7.70
CA ARG A 44 19.46 -2.64 -7.99
C ARG A 44 18.87 -3.69 -7.07
N ARG A 45 19.62 -4.67 -6.57
CA ARG A 45 19.07 -5.69 -5.66
C ARG A 45 19.05 -5.23 -4.21
N PHE A 46 20.06 -4.47 -3.80
CA PHE A 46 20.24 -4.07 -2.40
C PHE A 46 19.64 -2.70 -2.08
N PHE A 47 19.68 -1.73 -3.00
CA PHE A 47 19.27 -0.33 -2.80
C PHE A 47 17.93 0.04 -3.45
N HIS A 48 17.24 -0.90 -4.12
CA HIS A 48 15.95 -0.62 -4.79
C HIS A 48 14.94 0.09 -3.89
N THR A 49 14.79 -0.43 -2.67
CA THR A 49 13.91 0.10 -1.64
C THR A 49 14.74 0.50 -0.42
N ARG A 50 14.50 1.70 0.08
CA ARG A 50 15.17 2.25 1.25
C ARG A 50 14.17 2.77 2.26
N ASN A 51 14.04 2.05 3.38
CA ASN A 51 13.19 2.49 4.48
C ASN A 51 14.02 3.22 5.53
N ILE A 52 13.64 4.45 5.82
CA ILE A 52 14.27 5.31 6.80
C ILE A 52 13.39 5.47 8.04
N MET A 53 14.04 5.62 9.19
CA MET A 53 13.41 6.11 10.42
C MET A 53 13.30 7.63 10.35
N LEU A 54 12.38 8.17 11.15
CA LEU A 54 12.25 9.62 11.36
C LEU A 54 13.31 10.11 12.34
N HIS A 55 14.57 9.87 11.97
CA HIS A 55 15.77 10.10 12.76
C HIS A 55 16.92 10.60 11.88
N GLU A 56 17.73 11.53 12.38
CA GLU A 56 18.79 12.20 11.61
C GLU A 56 19.82 11.22 11.05
N LYS A 57 20.35 10.29 11.87
CA LYS A 57 21.28 9.24 11.42
C LYS A 57 20.71 8.40 10.26
N SER A 58 19.40 8.14 10.27
CA SER A 58 18.76 7.38 9.20
C SER A 58 18.74 8.16 7.88
N VAL A 59 18.56 9.48 7.94
CA VAL A 59 18.59 10.34 6.75
C VAL A 59 20.02 10.58 6.27
N GLN A 60 21.00 10.70 7.16
CA GLN A 60 22.41 10.79 6.78
C GLN A 60 22.87 9.54 6.00
N ASN A 61 22.34 8.36 6.35
CA ASN A 61 22.57 7.16 5.56
C ASN A 61 21.97 7.28 4.16
N LEU A 62 20.72 7.74 4.05
CA LEU A 62 20.07 7.98 2.77
C LEU A 62 20.84 9.00 1.92
N ASP A 63 21.30 10.10 2.52
CA ASP A 63 22.11 11.13 1.86
C ASP A 63 23.47 10.57 1.38
N SER A 64 24.12 9.72 2.18
CA SER A 64 25.35 9.02 1.78
C SER A 64 25.14 8.13 0.55
N ILE A 65 24.01 7.43 0.49
CA ILE A 65 23.60 6.65 -0.68
C ILE A 65 23.32 7.56 -1.88
N ALA A 66 22.61 8.66 -1.64
CA ALA A 66 22.23 9.62 -2.66
C ALA A 66 23.43 10.37 -3.26
N LYS A 67 24.54 10.50 -2.51
CA LYS A 67 25.82 11.04 -3.00
C LYS A 67 26.65 10.02 -3.78
N HIS A 68 26.36 8.72 -3.66
CA HIS A 68 27.14 7.69 -4.33
C HIS A 68 26.81 7.64 -5.83
N PRO A 69 27.82 7.71 -6.74
CA PRO A 69 27.61 7.90 -8.18
C PRO A 69 26.78 6.78 -8.83
N VAL A 70 26.94 5.54 -8.36
CA VAL A 70 26.14 4.40 -8.85
C VAL A 70 24.83 4.19 -8.08
N PHE A 71 24.87 4.10 -6.75
CA PHE A 71 23.73 3.67 -5.95
C PHE A 71 22.57 4.66 -5.91
N ALA A 72 22.81 5.97 -6.05
CA ALA A 72 21.74 6.96 -6.12
C ALA A 72 20.72 6.63 -7.22
N SER A 73 21.22 6.26 -8.40
CA SER A 73 20.39 5.87 -9.55
C SER A 73 19.67 4.53 -9.38
N CYS A 74 20.04 3.72 -8.37
CA CYS A 74 19.47 2.41 -8.13
C CYS A 74 18.27 2.46 -7.17
N VAL A 75 18.11 3.54 -6.42
CA VAL A 75 16.97 3.72 -5.50
C VAL A 75 15.72 4.07 -6.33
N ARG A 76 14.68 3.25 -6.19
CA ARG A 76 13.38 3.44 -6.84
C ARG A 76 12.27 3.81 -5.87
N LYS A 77 12.41 3.34 -4.62
CA LYS A 77 11.43 3.54 -3.56
C LYS A 77 12.11 3.98 -2.26
N VAL A 78 11.57 5.00 -1.62
CA VAL A 78 11.94 5.40 -0.26
C VAL A 78 10.73 5.32 0.66
N GLY A 79 10.87 4.57 1.76
CA GLY A 79 9.84 4.41 2.77
C GLY A 79 10.17 5.19 4.05
N PHE A 80 9.16 5.80 4.65
CA PHE A 80 9.21 6.47 5.94
C PHE A 80 8.56 5.56 6.99
N SER A 81 9.31 5.23 8.04
CA SER A 81 8.86 4.35 9.13
C SER A 81 8.56 5.20 10.37
N PRO A 82 7.27 5.42 10.72
CA PRO A 82 6.91 6.17 11.91
C PRO A 82 7.12 5.40 13.21
N THR A 83 7.46 4.11 13.17
CA THR A 83 7.67 3.26 14.37
C THR A 83 8.68 3.80 15.37
N ARG A 84 9.68 4.56 14.90
CA ARG A 84 10.79 5.06 15.71
C ARG A 84 11.06 6.51 15.34
N VAL A 85 10.89 7.38 16.33
CA VAL A 85 11.02 8.82 16.21
C VAL A 85 11.93 9.29 17.33
N LYS A 86 12.76 10.29 17.06
CA LYS A 86 13.49 10.98 18.12
C LYS A 86 12.48 11.68 19.05
N SER A 87 12.71 11.61 20.37
CA SER A 87 11.76 12.14 21.38
C SER A 87 11.42 13.63 21.23
N ASP A 88 12.27 14.39 20.55
CA ASP A 88 12.23 15.84 20.36
C ASP A 88 11.96 16.24 18.91
N TRP A 89 11.17 15.46 18.14
CA TRP A 89 10.93 15.76 16.72
C TRP A 89 10.43 17.20 16.53
N TYR A 90 11.37 18.08 16.17
CA TYR A 90 11.27 19.52 16.33
C TYR A 90 10.01 20.07 15.65
N GLY A 91 9.12 20.66 16.44
CA GLY A 91 7.88 21.31 15.97
C GLY A 91 6.62 20.43 15.95
N PHE A 92 6.71 19.11 16.20
CA PHE A 92 5.49 18.29 16.30
C PHE A 92 4.68 18.59 17.56
N GLU A 93 5.35 18.94 18.66
CA GLU A 93 4.66 19.32 19.90
C GLU A 93 3.89 20.64 19.72
N GLU A 94 4.50 21.65 19.10
CA GLU A 94 3.83 22.91 18.76
C GLU A 94 2.62 22.71 17.82
N GLU A 95 2.77 21.85 16.81
CA GLU A 95 1.66 21.47 15.91
C GLU A 95 0.57 20.69 16.65
N CYS A 96 0.94 19.81 17.59
CA CYS A 96 0.00 19.13 18.46
C CYS A 96 -0.74 20.09 19.37
N GLU A 97 -0.05 21.05 20.00
CA GLU A 97 -0.63 22.06 20.89
C GLU A 97 -1.57 23.00 20.13
N ALA A 98 -1.17 23.45 18.94
CA ALA A 98 -2.02 24.23 18.04
C ALA A 98 -3.31 23.48 17.67
N ARG A 99 -3.23 22.16 17.52
CA ARG A 99 -4.37 21.30 17.16
C ARG A 99 -5.18 20.80 18.36
N GLN A 100 -4.60 20.75 19.55
CA GLN A 100 -5.31 20.43 20.81
C GLN A 100 -6.35 21.49 21.18
N HIS A 101 -6.14 22.75 20.79
CA HIS A 101 -7.08 23.85 21.00
C HIS A 101 -8.45 23.66 20.30
N TYR A 102 -8.54 22.73 19.34
CA TYR A 102 -9.77 22.49 18.56
C TYR A 102 -10.69 21.39 19.13
N GLY A 103 -10.41 20.85 20.32
CA GLY A 103 -11.28 19.91 21.03
C GLY A 103 -11.42 18.51 20.38
N GLU A 104 -12.22 17.65 21.01
CA GLU A 104 -12.44 16.25 20.57
C GLU A 104 -13.30 16.12 19.29
N GLU A 105 -14.15 17.11 19.00
CA GLU A 105 -15.01 17.15 17.80
C GLU A 105 -14.38 17.97 16.67
N MET A 106 -13.30 17.44 16.11
CA MET A 106 -12.80 17.95 14.86
C MET A 106 -13.70 17.57 13.69
N THR A 107 -14.43 18.54 13.15
CA THR A 107 -15.10 18.43 11.86
C THR A 107 -14.11 18.68 10.71
N PHE A 108 -14.43 18.15 9.52
CA PHE A 108 -13.66 18.40 8.31
C PHE A 108 -13.53 19.91 8.00
N GLU A 109 -14.58 20.68 8.30
CA GLU A 109 -14.65 22.13 8.06
C GLU A 109 -13.71 22.92 8.98
N ASN A 110 -13.68 22.60 10.28
CA ASN A 110 -12.84 23.31 11.26
C ASN A 110 -11.34 23.12 10.98
N MET A 111 -10.94 21.99 10.41
CA MET A 111 -9.55 21.73 10.01
C MET A 111 -9.15 22.37 8.68
N ARG A 112 -10.09 22.87 7.86
CA ARG A 112 -9.76 23.52 6.58
C ARG A 112 -8.90 24.78 6.76
N GLY A 113 -9.02 25.45 7.91
CA GLY A 113 -8.35 26.72 8.21
C GLY A 113 -6.94 26.58 8.80
N ILE A 114 -6.48 25.37 9.13
CA ILE A 114 -5.18 25.18 9.79
C ILE A 114 -4.11 24.92 8.70
N PRO A 115 -3.13 25.82 8.51
CA PRO A 115 -2.06 25.58 7.55
C PRO A 115 -1.23 24.37 7.99
N GLN A 116 -1.05 23.39 7.10
CA GLN A 116 -0.01 22.38 7.31
C GLN A 116 1.35 23.05 7.07
N ARG A 117 2.01 23.48 8.14
CA ARG A 117 3.39 23.94 8.06
C ARG A 117 4.28 22.77 8.39
N LEU A 118 5.12 22.40 7.43
CA LEU A 118 6.21 21.47 7.72
C LEU A 118 7.25 22.22 8.55
N PRO A 119 7.51 21.89 9.83
CA PRO A 119 8.66 22.40 10.55
C PRO A 119 9.92 22.26 9.69
N ALA A 120 10.61 23.38 9.48
CA ALA A 120 11.88 23.43 8.76
C ALA A 120 12.99 22.82 9.61
N THR A 121 12.93 21.50 9.81
CA THR A 121 13.89 20.76 10.62
C THR A 121 15.12 20.38 9.79
N ALA A 122 16.25 20.18 10.47
CA ALA A 122 17.45 19.61 9.86
C ALA A 122 17.15 18.26 9.18
N PHE A 123 16.23 17.47 9.75
CA PHE A 123 15.73 16.24 9.14
C PHE A 123 15.09 16.50 7.77
N ILE A 124 14.11 17.41 7.66
CA ILE A 124 13.42 17.69 6.40
C ILE A 124 14.40 18.21 5.34
N PHE A 125 15.31 19.11 5.75
CA PHE A 125 16.33 19.63 4.84
C PHE A 125 17.27 18.52 4.32
N ALA A 126 17.68 17.58 5.17
CA ALA A 126 18.52 16.47 4.76
C ALA A 126 17.77 15.48 3.85
N VAL A 127 16.48 15.24 4.08
CA VAL A 127 15.63 14.44 3.19
C VAL A 127 15.52 15.10 1.82
N ASP A 128 15.27 16.42 1.79
CA ASP A 128 15.22 17.20 0.55
C ASP A 128 16.52 17.09 -0.25
N GLN A 129 17.67 17.25 0.41
CA GLN A 129 18.98 17.11 -0.24
C GLN A 129 19.21 15.71 -0.82
N ALA A 130 18.78 14.67 -0.10
CA ALA A 130 18.90 13.30 -0.58
C ALA A 130 18.06 13.11 -1.84
N PHE A 131 16.77 13.46 -1.81
CA PHE A 131 15.88 13.26 -2.95
C PHE A 131 16.23 14.08 -4.18
N ALA A 132 16.83 15.27 -4.01
CA ALA A 132 17.38 16.03 -5.13
C ALA A 132 18.43 15.24 -5.94
N ARG A 133 19.06 14.21 -5.36
CA ARG A 133 20.04 13.34 -6.02
C ARG A 133 19.48 11.95 -6.38
N LEU A 134 18.31 11.57 -5.87
CA LEU A 134 17.65 10.30 -6.17
C LEU A 134 16.74 10.42 -7.41
N SER A 135 17.33 10.77 -8.55
CA SER A 135 16.60 11.06 -9.81
C SER A 135 15.71 9.93 -10.34
N ASN A 136 15.95 8.72 -9.86
CA ASN A 136 15.29 7.49 -10.28
C ASN A 136 14.22 7.01 -9.27
N CYS A 137 14.09 7.70 -8.13
CA CYS A 137 13.09 7.41 -7.12
C CYS A 137 11.73 7.95 -7.57
N ASN A 138 10.78 7.06 -7.79
CA ASN A 138 9.43 7.40 -8.26
C ASN A 138 8.33 6.92 -7.31
N THR A 139 8.71 6.31 -6.18
CA THR A 139 7.79 5.75 -5.20
C THR A 139 8.16 6.21 -3.79
N ILE A 140 7.19 6.74 -3.06
CA ILE A 140 7.32 7.03 -1.63
C ILE A 140 6.31 6.21 -0.86
N SER A 141 6.71 5.66 0.28
CA SER A 141 5.79 4.94 1.16
C SER A 141 5.83 5.42 2.60
N LEU A 142 4.68 5.43 3.26
CA LEU A 142 4.60 5.43 4.72
C LEU A 142 4.34 3.99 5.16
N THR A 143 5.27 3.32 5.82
CA THR A 143 5.10 1.90 6.15
C THR A 143 5.78 1.49 7.44
N ASN A 144 5.09 0.63 8.21
CA ASN A 144 5.65 -0.06 9.38
C ASN A 144 6.03 -1.51 9.08
N ALA A 145 5.69 -2.01 7.88
CA ALA A 145 5.81 -3.43 7.55
C ALA A 145 7.27 -3.86 7.30
N GLN A 146 8.13 -2.92 6.90
CA GLN A 146 9.52 -3.20 6.56
C GLN A 146 10.46 -2.61 7.59
N ARG A 147 11.35 -3.44 8.15
CA ARG A 147 12.34 -2.98 9.13
C ARG A 147 13.20 -1.87 8.50
N PRO A 148 13.26 -0.68 9.12
CA PRO A 148 14.12 0.38 8.62
C PRO A 148 15.59 -0.01 8.75
N TRP A 149 16.41 0.54 7.85
CA TRP A 149 17.83 0.20 7.79
C TRP A 149 18.59 0.79 8.97
N GLY A 150 19.58 0.06 9.50
CA GLY A 150 20.36 0.52 10.64
C GLY A 150 19.62 0.52 11.99
N LEU A 151 18.37 0.03 12.05
CA LEU A 151 17.58 0.02 13.29
C LEU A 151 18.30 -0.66 14.47
N ARG A 152 18.96 -1.80 14.24
CA ARG A 152 19.69 -2.52 15.32
C ARG A 152 20.84 -1.70 15.87
N THR A 153 21.60 -1.05 14.98
CA THR A 153 22.72 -0.19 15.34
C THR A 153 22.23 1.06 16.06
N LEU A 154 21.18 1.70 15.54
CA LEU A 154 20.56 2.88 16.15
C LEU A 154 20.02 2.57 17.55
N ILE A 155 19.31 1.46 17.73
CA ILE A 155 18.83 1.03 19.04
C ILE A 155 20.00 0.81 19.99
N ALA A 156 21.08 0.17 19.56
CA ALA A 156 22.25 -0.06 20.42
C ALA A 156 22.96 1.25 20.82
N ASP A 157 23.03 2.23 19.91
CA ASP A 157 23.75 3.49 20.13
C ASP A 157 22.93 4.54 20.89
N GLU A 158 21.60 4.53 20.78
CA GLU A 158 20.71 5.62 21.23
C GLU A 158 19.49 5.12 22.00
N LEU A 159 19.68 4.08 22.84
CA LEU A 159 18.62 3.42 23.64
C LEU A 159 17.67 4.40 24.38
N SER A 160 18.14 5.59 24.76
CA SER A 160 17.37 6.59 25.51
C SER A 160 16.66 7.66 24.67
N GLU A 161 17.07 7.90 23.41
CA GLU A 161 16.56 9.01 22.58
C GLU A 161 15.53 8.57 21.53
N VAL A 162 15.53 7.27 21.17
CA VAL A 162 14.65 6.71 20.14
C VAL A 162 13.42 6.07 20.80
N GLN A 163 12.35 6.84 20.94
CA GLN A 163 11.09 6.32 21.47
C GLN A 163 10.36 5.48 20.41
N SER A 164 9.70 4.43 20.87
CA SER A 164 8.69 3.78 20.05
C SER A 164 7.50 4.72 19.97
N TYR A 165 7.07 5.06 18.77
CA TYR A 165 5.88 5.87 18.59
C TYR A 165 4.62 5.23 19.21
N GLU A 166 4.62 3.90 19.29
CA GLU A 166 3.60 3.06 19.91
C GLU A 166 3.45 3.30 21.43
N GLU A 167 4.49 3.84 22.09
CA GLU A 167 4.53 4.10 23.53
C GLU A 167 4.07 5.52 23.89
N SER A 168 3.96 6.42 22.90
CA SER A 168 3.45 7.77 23.06
C SER A 168 1.91 7.78 23.15
N GLN A 169 1.33 8.68 23.95
CA GLN A 169 -0.12 8.74 24.18
C GLN A 169 -0.93 8.66 22.88
N LYS A 170 -1.89 7.73 22.81
CA LYS A 170 -2.69 7.34 21.60
C LYS A 170 -3.15 8.50 20.71
N PHE A 171 -3.47 9.65 21.30
CA PHE A 171 -3.98 10.84 20.60
C PHE A 171 -2.90 11.55 19.78
N LYS A 172 -1.70 11.77 20.36
CA LYS A 172 -0.53 12.31 19.61
C LYS A 172 -0.21 11.40 18.42
N GLY A 173 -0.37 10.08 18.63
CA GLY A 173 -0.44 8.96 17.67
C GLY A 173 -0.97 9.30 16.26
N ARG A 174 -2.19 9.81 16.24
CA ARG A 174 -2.94 9.98 15.00
C ARG A 174 -2.52 11.24 14.24
N TRP A 175 -2.20 12.28 14.99
CA TRP A 175 -1.84 13.59 14.45
C TRP A 175 -0.53 13.59 13.69
N PHE A 176 0.46 12.90 14.23
CA PHE A 176 1.75 12.74 13.57
C PHE A 176 1.61 12.05 12.23
N ILE A 177 0.84 10.95 12.18
CA ILE A 177 0.69 10.23 10.93
C ILE A 177 -0.07 11.06 9.91
N ARG A 178 -1.13 11.76 10.32
CA ARG A 178 -1.82 12.74 9.45
C ARG A 178 -0.83 13.76 8.87
N TYR A 179 0.02 14.32 9.73
CA TYR A 179 1.06 15.25 9.34
C TYR A 179 2.07 14.63 8.36
N LEU A 180 2.52 13.39 8.60
CA LEU A 180 3.42 12.68 7.69
C LEU A 180 2.79 12.36 6.33
N ILE A 181 1.49 12.06 6.29
CA ILE A 181 0.78 11.86 5.02
C ILE A 181 0.78 13.19 4.22
N GLY A 182 0.50 14.31 4.89
CA GLY A 182 0.57 15.65 4.29
C GLY A 182 1.96 15.99 3.77
N TYR A 183 2.98 15.64 4.56
CA TYR A 183 4.37 15.73 4.13
C TYR A 183 4.63 14.91 2.87
N ILE A 184 4.25 13.63 2.84
CA ILE A 184 4.44 12.75 1.68
C ILE A 184 3.75 13.30 0.43
N PHE A 185 2.53 13.84 0.55
CA PHE A 185 1.85 14.46 -0.59
C PHE A 185 2.58 15.71 -1.08
N THR A 186 2.97 16.62 -0.18
CA THR A 186 3.74 17.82 -0.54
C THR A 186 5.07 17.45 -1.20
N PHE A 187 5.73 16.44 -0.65
CA PHE A 187 7.00 15.94 -1.13
C PHE A 187 6.86 15.27 -2.51
N SER A 188 5.75 14.56 -2.74
CA SER A 188 5.44 13.97 -4.04
C SER A 188 5.34 15.01 -5.15
N ILE A 189 4.74 16.15 -4.86
CA ILE A 189 4.61 17.27 -5.80
C ILE A 189 6.01 17.85 -6.09
N LYS A 190 6.77 18.14 -5.02
CA LYS A 190 8.08 18.78 -5.13
C LYS A 190 9.07 17.98 -5.98
N PHE A 191 9.07 16.66 -5.85
CA PHE A 191 10.02 15.78 -6.54
C PHE A 191 9.42 14.99 -7.70
N GLY A 192 8.16 15.28 -8.08
CA GLY A 192 7.50 14.61 -9.20
C GLY A 192 7.31 13.09 -9.00
N ILE A 193 7.03 12.67 -7.78
CA ILE A 193 6.83 11.25 -7.43
C ILE A 193 5.51 10.76 -8.01
N GLU A 194 5.58 9.63 -8.71
CA GLU A 194 4.43 9.09 -9.46
C GLU A 194 3.65 8.03 -8.67
N ASN A 195 4.22 7.47 -7.59
CA ASN A 195 3.60 6.40 -6.83
C ASN A 195 3.69 6.67 -5.31
N ILE A 196 2.56 6.56 -4.62
CA ILE A 196 2.49 6.68 -3.16
C ILE A 196 1.88 5.42 -2.55
N GLU A 197 2.48 4.95 -1.47
CA GLU A 197 1.99 3.81 -0.72
C GLU A 197 1.83 4.12 0.78
N LEU A 198 0.61 4.14 1.29
CA LEU A 198 0.26 4.48 2.68
C LEU A 198 -0.16 3.22 3.45
N PHE A 199 0.81 2.49 4.01
CA PHE A 199 0.62 1.25 4.78
C PHE A 199 0.77 1.49 6.28
N ALA A 200 -0.03 2.41 6.80
CA ALA A 200 0.14 2.87 8.16
C ALA A 200 -0.69 2.06 9.19
N ASP A 201 -1.33 0.96 8.79
CA ASP A 201 -2.16 0.12 9.69
C ASP A 201 -1.36 -0.86 10.58
N LYS A 202 -0.12 -1.21 10.19
CA LYS A 202 0.71 -2.18 10.94
C LYS A 202 1.53 -1.54 12.05
N VAL A 203 0.98 -0.53 12.74
CA VAL A 203 1.57 0.10 13.96
C VAL A 203 1.52 -0.83 15.18
N CYS A 204 1.38 -2.15 14.98
CA CYS A 204 1.41 -3.12 16.06
C CYS A 204 2.30 -4.29 15.66
N HIS A 205 3.50 -4.34 16.23
CA HIS A 205 4.40 -5.47 16.12
C HIS A 205 4.01 -6.68 16.98
N LYS A 206 2.80 -6.73 17.56
CA LYS A 206 2.31 -7.92 18.29
C LYS A 206 1.43 -8.78 17.38
N PRO A 207 1.99 -9.76 16.64
CA PRO A 207 1.20 -10.84 16.07
C PRO A 207 0.84 -11.80 17.20
N TRP A 208 -0.04 -11.41 18.13
CA TRP A 208 -0.44 -12.28 19.22
C TRP A 208 -1.95 -12.52 19.25
N LYS A 209 -2.32 -13.72 18.80
CA LYS A 209 -3.53 -14.48 19.16
C LYS A 209 -4.88 -13.86 18.81
N GLY A 210 -5.04 -13.38 17.58
CA GLY A 210 -6.39 -13.17 16.99
C GLY A 210 -7.30 -12.19 17.72
N LEU A 211 -6.78 -11.41 18.66
CA LEU A 211 -7.49 -10.36 19.37
C LEU A 211 -7.11 -9.01 18.76
N PRO A 212 -8.09 -8.13 18.47
CA PRO A 212 -7.80 -6.80 17.96
C PRO A 212 -6.96 -6.04 18.98
N CYS A 213 -5.90 -5.35 18.53
CA CYS A 213 -5.19 -4.38 19.35
C CYS A 213 -6.15 -3.21 19.65
N GLN A 214 -6.93 -3.29 20.73
CA GLN A 214 -7.84 -2.23 21.17
C GLN A 214 -7.10 -0.92 21.54
N SER A 215 -5.77 -0.95 21.60
CA SER A 215 -4.93 0.19 21.95
C SER A 215 -4.30 0.91 20.76
N CYS A 216 -4.37 0.36 19.55
CA CYS A 216 -3.70 0.90 18.38
C CYS A 216 -4.63 1.88 17.65
N SER A 217 -4.26 3.16 17.55
CA SER A 217 -4.98 4.13 16.74
C SER A 217 -4.74 3.82 15.26
N THR A 218 -5.72 3.20 14.63
CA THR A 218 -5.69 2.96 13.18
C THR A 218 -6.00 4.25 12.44
N ILE A 219 -5.32 4.46 11.31
CA ILE A 219 -5.54 5.63 10.47
C ILE A 219 -6.75 5.36 9.60
N GLY A 220 -7.77 6.19 9.77
CA GLY A 220 -8.98 6.12 8.96
C GLY A 220 -8.80 6.83 7.63
N ILE A 221 -9.66 6.50 6.66
CA ILE A 221 -9.70 7.21 5.37
C ILE A 221 -9.89 8.73 5.54
N SER A 222 -10.61 9.15 6.60
CA SER A 222 -10.77 10.56 6.95
C SER A 222 -9.43 11.25 7.23
N ASP A 223 -8.49 10.55 7.84
CA ASP A 223 -7.18 11.08 8.21
C ASP A 223 -6.31 11.35 6.97
N ILE A 224 -6.44 10.48 5.96
CA ILE A 224 -5.78 10.63 4.66
C ILE A 224 -6.36 11.82 3.90
N CYS A 225 -7.69 11.95 3.84
CA CYS A 225 -8.36 13.05 3.15
C CYS A 225 -8.06 14.43 3.76
N MET A 226 -7.68 14.48 5.04
CA MET A 226 -7.27 15.73 5.72
C MET A 226 -5.87 16.21 5.31
N ALA A 227 -5.05 15.37 4.67
CA ALA A 227 -3.66 15.66 4.40
C ALA A 227 -3.42 16.71 3.30
N ARG A 228 -4.44 17.12 2.54
CA ARG A 228 -4.48 18.24 1.57
C ARG A 228 -3.14 18.60 0.91
N PRO A 229 -2.85 18.05 -0.28
CA PRO A 229 -1.72 18.50 -1.09
C PRO A 229 -1.85 19.99 -1.43
N ALA A 230 -0.73 20.72 -1.41
CA ALA A 230 -0.72 22.17 -1.69
C ALA A 230 -0.98 22.52 -3.17
N ALA A 231 -0.81 21.56 -4.08
CA ALA A 231 -0.96 21.74 -5.52
C ALA A 231 -1.31 20.41 -6.20
N SER A 232 -1.56 20.44 -7.51
CA SER A 232 -1.74 19.23 -8.30
C SER A 232 -0.44 18.42 -8.39
N SER A 233 -0.54 17.09 -8.28
CA SER A 233 0.59 16.16 -8.35
C SER A 233 0.60 15.37 -9.67
N ASN A 234 1.77 14.84 -10.04
CA ASN A 234 1.95 13.86 -11.13
C ASN A 234 1.69 12.42 -10.66
N LEU A 235 0.98 12.24 -9.56
CA LEU A 235 0.67 10.95 -8.98
C LEU A 235 -0.15 10.10 -9.97
N LYS A 236 0.37 8.92 -10.30
CA LYS A 236 -0.26 7.93 -11.19
C LYS A 236 -0.82 6.73 -10.43
N SER A 237 -0.18 6.36 -9.32
CA SER A 237 -0.61 5.24 -8.47
C SER A 237 -0.70 5.63 -7.00
N LEU A 238 -1.82 5.28 -6.37
CA LEU A 238 -2.05 5.47 -4.94
C LEU A 238 -2.46 4.14 -4.31
N LYS A 239 -1.63 3.62 -3.41
CA LYS A 239 -1.95 2.45 -2.59
C LYS A 239 -2.13 2.89 -1.15
N MET A 240 -3.19 2.44 -0.50
CA MET A 240 -3.41 2.75 0.90
C MET A 240 -4.07 1.59 1.63
N THR A 241 -3.64 1.36 2.86
CA THR A 241 -4.39 0.58 3.84
C THR A 241 -5.07 1.55 4.79
N ALA A 242 -6.39 1.48 4.88
CA ALA A 242 -7.21 2.38 5.67
C ALA A 242 -8.16 1.58 6.56
N HIS A 243 -8.35 2.05 7.78
CA HIS A 243 -9.36 1.48 8.67
C HIS A 243 -10.72 2.16 8.47
N THR A 244 -11.78 1.37 8.46
CA THR A 244 -13.16 1.87 8.42
C THR A 244 -13.70 1.88 9.84
N HIS A 245 -13.53 2.99 10.55
CA HIS A 245 -14.14 3.17 11.87
C HIS A 245 -15.44 3.96 11.70
N TYR A 246 -16.61 3.40 12.06
CA TYR A 246 -17.97 3.96 12.37
C TYR A 246 -18.48 5.24 11.68
N ARG A 247 -17.71 5.88 10.82
CA ARG A 247 -18.00 7.13 10.15
C ARG A 247 -18.12 6.81 8.67
N ALA A 248 -19.19 7.35 8.06
CA ALA A 248 -19.43 7.25 6.62
C ALA A 248 -18.17 7.61 5.83
N TRP A 249 -18.00 7.00 4.65
CA TRP A 249 -16.97 7.39 3.71
C TRP A 249 -17.03 8.91 3.50
N PRO A 250 -15.91 9.64 3.67
CA PRO A 250 -15.94 11.08 3.60
C PRO A 250 -15.91 11.52 2.13
N ASN A 251 -16.99 11.26 1.38
CA ASN A 251 -17.10 11.40 -0.07
C ASN A 251 -16.56 12.75 -0.57
N ASP A 252 -17.01 13.85 0.00
CA ASP A 252 -16.56 15.20 -0.38
C ASP A 252 -15.07 15.41 -0.14
N ALA A 253 -14.56 14.91 0.99
CA ALA A 253 -13.15 15.05 1.35
C ALA A 253 -12.26 14.17 0.46
N PHE A 254 -12.73 12.98 0.13
CA PHE A 254 -12.04 12.06 -0.77
C PHE A 254 -12.04 12.61 -2.20
N THR A 255 -13.19 13.06 -2.70
CA THR A 255 -13.31 13.71 -4.01
C THR A 255 -12.41 14.94 -4.10
N GLN A 256 -12.37 15.75 -3.04
CA GLN A 256 -11.45 16.88 -2.95
C GLN A 256 -9.98 16.43 -2.98
N LEU A 257 -9.61 15.38 -2.25
CA LEU A 257 -8.25 14.83 -2.30
C LEU A 257 -7.88 14.36 -3.71
N ILE A 258 -8.76 13.59 -4.36
CA ILE A 258 -8.56 13.06 -5.71
C ILE A 258 -8.44 14.17 -6.75
N SER A 259 -9.09 15.33 -6.55
CA SER A 259 -8.97 16.48 -7.46
C SER A 259 -7.53 17.02 -7.58
N TYR A 260 -6.67 16.76 -6.59
CA TYR A 260 -5.25 17.09 -6.66
C TYR A 260 -4.40 16.09 -7.47
N PHE A 261 -4.99 14.96 -7.89
CA PHE A 261 -4.29 13.87 -8.57
C PHE A 261 -4.92 13.58 -9.95
N PRO A 262 -4.87 14.53 -10.90
CA PRO A 262 -5.55 14.41 -12.18
C PRO A 262 -5.02 13.27 -13.07
N GLN A 263 -3.79 12.79 -12.83
CA GLN A 263 -3.16 11.68 -13.56
C GLN A 263 -3.32 10.32 -12.88
N LEU A 264 -4.06 10.26 -11.76
CA LEU A 264 -4.24 9.03 -11.01
C LEU A 264 -5.02 8.02 -11.85
N SER A 265 -4.36 6.91 -12.17
CA SER A 265 -4.89 5.85 -13.03
C SER A 265 -4.87 4.48 -12.37
N SER A 266 -4.15 4.30 -11.26
CA SER A 266 -4.11 3.07 -10.49
C SER A 266 -4.39 3.35 -9.01
N SER A 267 -5.34 2.63 -8.41
CA SER A 267 -5.69 2.77 -7.00
C SER A 267 -5.77 1.41 -6.33
N THR A 268 -5.11 1.25 -5.18
CA THR A 268 -5.25 0.09 -4.30
C THR A 268 -5.79 0.56 -2.95
N LEU A 269 -6.96 0.05 -2.58
CA LEU A 269 -7.61 0.31 -1.30
C LEU A 269 -7.69 -0.99 -0.52
N ASP A 270 -6.97 -1.05 0.59
CA ASP A 270 -6.96 -2.18 1.50
C ASP A 270 -7.64 -1.79 2.82
N PHE A 271 -8.79 -2.37 3.08
CA PHE A 271 -9.56 -2.12 4.29
C PHE A 271 -9.22 -3.18 5.32
N ASP A 272 -8.80 -2.73 6.52
CA ASP A 272 -8.43 -3.64 7.60
C ASP A 272 -9.59 -4.60 7.92
N THR A 273 -9.38 -5.86 7.58
CA THR A 273 -10.38 -6.96 7.62
C THR A 273 -10.85 -7.35 9.02
N ARG A 274 -10.44 -6.59 10.05
CA ARG A 274 -10.78 -6.78 11.45
C ARG A 274 -12.04 -6.03 11.87
N THR A 275 -12.48 -5.05 11.08
CA THR A 275 -13.76 -4.38 11.30
C THR A 275 -14.86 -5.20 10.63
N TYR A 276 -15.85 -5.64 11.40
CA TYR A 276 -17.06 -6.28 10.86
C TYR A 276 -18.04 -5.26 10.25
N GLU A 277 -17.53 -4.11 9.82
CA GLU A 277 -18.33 -2.98 9.33
C GLU A 277 -18.37 -3.02 7.81
N CYS A 278 -19.56 -2.83 7.23
CA CYS A 278 -19.71 -2.71 5.78
C CYS A 278 -19.12 -1.38 5.29
N VAL A 279 -18.23 -1.46 4.31
CA VAL A 279 -17.73 -0.28 3.61
C VAL A 279 -18.78 0.22 2.63
N TYR A 280 -19.10 1.52 2.71
CA TYR A 280 -19.93 2.22 1.73
C TYR A 280 -19.02 3.05 0.84
N PHE A 281 -19.21 2.94 -0.47
CA PHE A 281 -18.43 3.64 -1.48
C PHE A 281 -19.28 4.65 -2.24
N SER A 282 -20.33 5.19 -1.61
CA SER A 282 -21.19 6.19 -2.24
C SER A 282 -20.31 7.30 -2.83
N GLU A 283 -20.53 7.65 -4.10
CA GLU A 283 -19.79 8.71 -4.81
C GLU A 283 -18.27 8.49 -5.01
N PHE A 284 -17.72 7.31 -4.68
CA PHE A 284 -16.34 6.98 -5.02
C PHE A 284 -16.15 7.05 -6.54
N LYS A 285 -15.41 8.06 -7.01
CA LYS A 285 -15.07 8.26 -8.42
C LYS A 285 -13.68 8.86 -8.56
N ILE A 286 -12.85 8.22 -9.38
CA ILE A 286 -11.55 8.71 -9.83
C ILE A 286 -11.64 8.85 -11.36
N PRO A 287 -11.68 10.07 -11.93
CA PRO A 287 -12.03 10.28 -13.33
C PRO A 287 -11.19 9.55 -14.39
N GLY A 288 -9.92 9.26 -14.10
CA GLY A 288 -8.99 8.60 -15.03
C GLY A 288 -8.59 7.18 -14.62
N LEU A 289 -9.36 6.54 -13.74
CA LEU A 289 -8.99 5.25 -13.15
C LEU A 289 -9.05 4.11 -14.15
N LYS A 290 -7.91 3.44 -14.35
CA LYS A 290 -7.72 2.28 -15.22
C LYS A 290 -7.56 0.98 -14.43
N GLU A 291 -6.93 1.04 -13.27
CA GLU A 291 -6.69 -0.12 -12.42
C GLU A 291 -7.23 0.12 -11.02
N LEU A 292 -8.13 -0.75 -10.55
CA LEU A 292 -8.68 -0.70 -9.21
C LEU A 292 -8.40 -2.01 -8.48
N THR A 293 -7.77 -1.94 -7.32
CA THR A 293 -7.63 -3.07 -6.41
C THR A 293 -8.39 -2.78 -5.13
N LEU A 294 -9.35 -3.64 -4.79
CA LEU A 294 -10.10 -3.57 -3.54
C LEU A 294 -9.77 -4.80 -2.69
N CYS A 295 -9.28 -4.56 -1.48
CA CYS A 295 -9.19 -5.57 -0.44
C CYS A 295 -10.22 -5.23 0.63
N CYS A 296 -11.38 -5.89 0.60
CA CYS A 296 -12.51 -5.56 1.48
C CYS A 296 -13.27 -6.82 1.91
N ARG A 297 -13.03 -7.28 3.15
CA ARG A 297 -13.71 -8.46 3.68
C ARG A 297 -15.21 -8.27 3.81
N TYR A 298 -15.67 -7.13 4.31
CA TYR A 298 -17.10 -6.86 4.50
C TYR A 298 -17.51 -5.64 3.68
N CYS A 299 -18.14 -5.88 2.54
CA CYS A 299 -18.71 -4.82 1.70
C CYS A 299 -20.10 -5.25 1.21
N HIS A 300 -21.01 -4.29 1.11
CA HIS A 300 -22.31 -4.57 0.53
C HIS A 300 -22.15 -4.80 -0.98
N PRO A 301 -22.70 -5.88 -1.56
CA PRO A 301 -22.48 -6.24 -2.96
C PRO A 301 -22.92 -5.15 -3.95
N SER A 302 -23.99 -4.41 -3.64
CA SER A 302 -24.43 -3.28 -4.46
C SER A 302 -23.39 -2.15 -4.50
N GLU A 303 -22.65 -1.93 -3.41
CA GLU A 303 -21.62 -0.90 -3.37
C GLU A 303 -20.44 -1.27 -4.27
N LEU A 304 -20.05 -2.54 -4.29
CA LEU A 304 -19.02 -3.03 -5.24
C LEU A 304 -19.50 -2.87 -6.69
N ALA A 305 -20.72 -3.37 -6.98
CA ALA A 305 -21.30 -3.26 -8.31
C ALA A 305 -21.38 -1.80 -8.78
N ASP A 306 -21.83 -0.89 -7.91
CA ASP A 306 -21.94 0.53 -8.22
C ASP A 306 -20.57 1.19 -8.43
N VAL A 307 -19.55 0.86 -7.63
CA VAL A 307 -18.19 1.37 -7.82
C VAL A 307 -17.64 0.99 -9.18
N ILE A 308 -17.80 -0.28 -9.58
CA ILE A 308 -17.34 -0.76 -10.87
C ILE A 308 -18.10 -0.04 -12.00
N LYS A 309 -19.43 0.03 -11.90
CA LYS A 309 -20.27 0.69 -12.90
C LYS A 309 -19.93 2.18 -13.06
N ARG A 310 -19.62 2.89 -11.97
CA ARG A 310 -19.21 4.31 -12.03
C ARG A 310 -17.91 4.56 -12.80
N HIS A 311 -17.09 3.52 -12.98
CA HIS A 311 -15.83 3.56 -13.73
C HIS A 311 -15.90 2.74 -15.01
N GLU A 312 -17.09 2.39 -15.50
CA GLU A 312 -17.25 1.46 -16.62
C GLU A 312 -16.55 1.93 -17.90
N GLU A 313 -16.47 3.25 -18.10
CA GLU A 313 -15.85 3.87 -19.27
C GLU A 313 -14.32 3.93 -19.21
N THR A 314 -13.72 3.83 -18.03
CA THR A 314 -12.27 4.07 -17.84
C THR A 314 -11.51 2.87 -17.31
N LEU A 315 -12.19 1.93 -16.64
CA LEU A 315 -11.56 0.83 -15.92
C LEU A 315 -11.18 -0.32 -16.85
N ASP A 316 -9.88 -0.58 -16.95
CA ASP A 316 -9.29 -1.67 -17.74
C ASP A 316 -9.07 -2.93 -16.89
N ARG A 317 -8.77 -2.76 -15.60
CA ARG A 317 -8.44 -3.86 -14.68
C ARG A 317 -9.07 -3.66 -13.30
N VAL A 318 -9.62 -4.74 -12.77
CA VAL A 318 -10.07 -4.81 -11.39
C VAL A 318 -9.53 -6.06 -10.70
N ALA A 319 -9.06 -5.89 -9.46
CA ALA A 319 -8.64 -6.99 -8.62
C ALA A 319 -9.36 -6.94 -7.27
N PHE A 320 -10.01 -8.05 -6.91
CA PHE A 320 -10.69 -8.22 -5.63
C PHE A 320 -9.86 -9.16 -4.76
N HIS A 321 -9.43 -8.68 -3.59
CA HIS A 321 -8.68 -9.46 -2.62
C HIS A 321 -9.53 -9.66 -1.35
N ASP A 322 -9.64 -10.90 -0.88
CA ASP A 322 -10.35 -11.23 0.37
C ASP A 322 -11.78 -10.65 0.44
N VAL A 323 -12.51 -10.62 -0.68
CA VAL A 323 -13.86 -10.07 -0.78
C VAL A 323 -14.91 -11.12 -0.43
N TYR A 324 -15.64 -10.94 0.66
CA TYR A 324 -16.64 -11.90 1.12
C TYR A 324 -18.06 -11.49 0.70
N LEU A 325 -18.64 -12.22 -0.25
CA LEU A 325 -20.06 -12.13 -0.59
C LEU A 325 -20.79 -13.38 -0.07
N THR A 326 -21.85 -13.16 0.69
CA THR A 326 -22.42 -14.19 1.59
C THR A 326 -23.44 -15.12 0.94
N ASN A 327 -24.00 -14.74 -0.21
CA ASN A 327 -25.04 -15.50 -0.86
C ASN A 327 -24.93 -15.42 -2.39
N LEU A 328 -25.67 -16.30 -3.06
CA LEU A 328 -25.72 -16.40 -4.51
C LEU A 328 -26.21 -15.08 -5.18
N PRO A 329 -27.35 -14.47 -4.79
CA PRO A 329 -27.81 -13.20 -5.35
C PRO A 329 -26.75 -12.07 -5.40
N ASP A 330 -25.94 -11.96 -4.35
CA ASP A 330 -24.86 -10.97 -4.23
C ASP A 330 -23.79 -11.16 -5.31
N TRP A 331 -23.39 -12.42 -5.55
CA TRP A 331 -22.46 -12.79 -6.62
C TRP A 331 -23.06 -12.53 -8.00
N LEU A 332 -24.34 -12.87 -8.20
CA LEU A 332 -25.04 -12.63 -9.47
C LEU A 332 -25.03 -11.14 -9.83
N LEU A 333 -25.29 -10.26 -8.85
CA LEU A 333 -25.28 -8.81 -9.04
C LEU A 333 -23.92 -8.29 -9.52
N LEU A 334 -22.84 -8.70 -8.85
CA LEU A 334 -21.49 -8.27 -9.23
C LEU A 334 -21.09 -8.83 -10.61
N MET A 335 -21.39 -10.10 -10.86
CA MET A 335 -21.05 -10.76 -12.13
C MET A 335 -21.81 -10.19 -13.32
N ASP A 336 -23.08 -9.81 -13.15
CA ASP A 336 -23.87 -9.13 -14.17
C ASP A 336 -23.19 -7.83 -14.65
N VAL A 337 -22.66 -7.02 -13.72
CA VAL A 337 -21.91 -5.80 -14.05
C VAL A 337 -20.60 -6.13 -14.76
N LEU A 338 -19.80 -7.04 -14.21
CA LEU A 338 -18.48 -7.37 -14.75
C LEU A 338 -18.54 -8.00 -16.16
N CYS A 339 -19.59 -8.78 -16.45
CA CYS A 339 -19.76 -9.43 -17.75
C CYS A 339 -20.23 -8.46 -18.84
N LYS A 340 -21.04 -7.45 -18.49
CA LYS A 340 -21.48 -6.40 -19.43
C LYS A 340 -20.35 -5.47 -19.86
N MET A 341 -19.28 -5.38 -19.07
CA MET A 341 -18.09 -4.58 -19.42
C MET A 341 -17.22 -5.32 -20.44
N SER A 342 -17.08 -4.77 -21.65
CA SER A 342 -16.42 -5.46 -22.77
C SER A 342 -14.90 -5.61 -22.64
N ASN A 343 -14.21 -4.68 -21.96
CA ASN A 343 -12.73 -4.60 -21.96
C ASN A 343 -12.07 -4.73 -20.58
N ILE A 344 -12.82 -5.14 -19.55
CA ILE A 344 -12.27 -5.26 -18.19
C ILE A 344 -11.63 -6.63 -17.95
N HIS A 345 -10.39 -6.61 -17.47
CA HIS A 345 -9.71 -7.76 -16.89
C HIS A 345 -10.00 -7.84 -15.40
N VAL A 346 -10.49 -8.98 -14.94
CA VAL A 346 -10.84 -9.19 -13.54
C VAL A 346 -9.92 -10.25 -12.95
N HIS A 347 -9.49 -10.01 -11.71
CA HIS A 347 -8.71 -10.94 -10.90
C HIS A 347 -9.35 -11.10 -9.52
N PHE A 348 -9.48 -12.33 -9.05
CA PHE A 348 -9.88 -12.65 -7.67
C PHE A 348 -8.72 -13.33 -6.93
N GLU A 349 -8.41 -12.85 -5.73
CA GLU A 349 -7.39 -13.46 -4.85
C GLU A 349 -7.92 -13.67 -3.43
N TRP A 350 -7.75 -14.89 -2.91
CA TRP A 350 -8.20 -15.29 -1.58
C TRP A 350 -7.01 -15.48 -0.63
N PHE A 351 -7.19 -15.12 0.64
CA PHE A 351 -6.14 -15.33 1.64
C PHE A 351 -5.99 -16.83 1.95
N LYS A 352 -4.84 -17.43 1.61
CA LYS A 352 -4.54 -18.84 1.89
C LYS A 352 -4.81 -19.17 3.37
N GLY A 353 -5.73 -20.11 3.61
CA GLY A 353 -6.06 -20.63 4.95
C GLY A 353 -7.36 -20.09 5.57
N LYS A 354 -8.10 -19.21 4.91
CA LYS A 354 -9.50 -18.93 5.23
C LYS A 354 -10.32 -19.06 3.95
N GLU A 355 -10.91 -20.24 3.79
CA GLU A 355 -11.80 -20.61 2.70
C GLU A 355 -13.00 -19.64 2.67
N GLY A 356 -12.83 -18.58 1.89
CA GLY A 356 -13.89 -17.67 1.52
C GLY A 356 -14.83 -18.38 0.58
N ILE A 357 -16.05 -18.66 1.08
CA ILE A 357 -17.23 -19.28 0.44
C ILE A 357 -17.55 -20.73 0.88
N PHE A 358 -16.61 -21.54 1.39
CA PHE A 358 -16.88 -23.00 1.55
C PHE A 358 -16.83 -23.58 2.98
N TRP A 359 -17.24 -22.81 4.00
CA TRP A 359 -17.54 -23.37 5.32
C TRP A 359 -19.05 -23.48 5.60
N VAL A 360 -19.81 -24.06 4.66
CA VAL A 360 -21.07 -24.72 5.00
C VAL A 360 -20.83 -26.23 4.93
N GLY A 361 -20.31 -26.77 6.03
CA GLY A 361 -20.40 -28.20 6.32
C GLY A 361 -19.43 -29.10 5.56
N ARG A 362 -18.67 -29.88 6.32
CA ARG A 362 -17.88 -31.04 5.90
C ARG A 362 -18.70 -32.20 5.28
N ALA A 363 -19.88 -31.93 4.73
CA ALA A 363 -20.77 -32.94 4.21
C ALA A 363 -21.31 -32.52 2.85
N SER A 364 -20.82 -33.21 1.81
CA SER A 364 -21.41 -33.39 0.48
C SER A 364 -21.57 -32.16 -0.44
N GLY A 365 -20.76 -32.13 -1.50
CA GLY A 365 -21.03 -31.41 -2.75
C GLY A 365 -20.62 -29.94 -2.72
N ARG A 366 -20.57 -29.30 -3.90
CA ARG A 366 -20.40 -27.85 -4.09
C ARG A 366 -21.75 -27.24 -4.52
N PRO A 367 -22.86 -27.41 -3.77
CA PRO A 367 -24.20 -27.22 -4.32
C PRO A 367 -24.46 -25.75 -4.65
N GLU A 368 -23.83 -24.82 -3.93
CA GLU A 368 -24.00 -23.38 -4.10
C GLU A 368 -23.17 -22.83 -5.27
N LEU A 369 -21.97 -23.37 -5.50
CA LEU A 369 -21.19 -23.05 -6.70
C LEU A 369 -21.84 -23.67 -7.93
N ASP A 370 -22.29 -24.92 -7.85
CA ASP A 370 -23.03 -25.59 -8.93
C ASP A 370 -24.40 -24.91 -9.17
N ALA A 371 -25.03 -24.34 -8.15
CA ALA A 371 -26.22 -23.51 -8.27
C ALA A 371 -25.90 -22.15 -8.88
N LEU A 372 -24.77 -21.51 -8.52
CA LEU A 372 -24.26 -20.29 -9.17
C LEU A 372 -24.00 -20.54 -10.66
N TYR A 373 -23.30 -21.63 -10.99
CA TYR A 373 -23.07 -22.08 -12.36
C TYR A 373 -24.40 -22.32 -13.09
N ARG A 374 -25.36 -23.03 -12.48
CA ARG A 374 -26.67 -23.33 -13.10
C ARG A 374 -27.53 -22.10 -13.28
N GLU A 375 -27.72 -21.29 -12.24
CA GLU A 375 -28.52 -20.07 -12.28
C GLU A 375 -27.96 -19.07 -13.29
N LEU A 376 -26.64 -18.83 -13.31
CA LEU A 376 -26.00 -17.91 -14.27
C LEU A 376 -26.05 -18.40 -15.71
N TYR A 377 -25.93 -19.70 -15.93
CA TYR A 377 -26.03 -20.27 -17.28
C TYR A 377 -27.49 -20.25 -17.78
N ASN A 378 -28.46 -20.33 -16.87
CA ASN A 378 -29.89 -20.33 -17.16
C ASN A 378 -30.54 -18.94 -17.14
N THR A 379 -29.92 -17.92 -16.54
CA THR A 379 -30.42 -16.54 -16.62
C THR A 379 -30.22 -16.05 -18.05
N SER A 380 -31.32 -15.97 -18.78
CA SER A 380 -31.44 -15.66 -20.20
C SER A 380 -30.91 -14.28 -20.64
N ASP A 381 -30.40 -13.48 -19.71
CA ASP A 381 -30.01 -12.09 -19.93
C ASP A 381 -28.54 -11.90 -20.36
N LEU A 382 -27.71 -12.95 -20.33
CA LEU A 382 -26.40 -12.94 -21.01
C LEU A 382 -26.63 -13.15 -22.51
N ARG A 383 -26.68 -12.04 -23.24
CA ARG A 383 -27.23 -11.92 -24.61
C ARG A 383 -26.34 -12.54 -25.67
N ASN A 384 -25.05 -12.75 -25.39
CA ASN A 384 -24.08 -13.26 -26.36
C ASN A 384 -23.11 -14.31 -25.79
N GLU A 385 -22.49 -15.08 -26.68
CA GLU A 385 -21.57 -16.17 -26.33
C GLU A 385 -20.28 -15.67 -25.64
N ASN A 386 -19.89 -14.41 -25.88
CA ASN A 386 -18.70 -13.80 -25.30
C ASN A 386 -18.89 -13.52 -23.79
N GLU A 387 -20.05 -13.00 -23.41
CA GLU A 387 -20.45 -12.81 -22.01
C GLU A 387 -20.47 -14.15 -21.26
N ARG A 388 -20.97 -15.22 -21.89
CA ARG A 388 -20.97 -16.57 -21.31
C ARG A 388 -19.57 -17.15 -21.11
N ARG A 389 -18.64 -16.93 -22.05
CA ARG A 389 -17.23 -17.35 -21.91
C ARG A 389 -16.53 -16.58 -20.80
N LYS A 390 -16.68 -15.25 -20.81
CA LYS A 390 -16.11 -14.38 -19.77
C LYS A 390 -16.61 -14.79 -18.38
N MET A 391 -17.90 -15.08 -18.25
CA MET A 391 -18.48 -15.61 -17.02
C MET A 391 -17.81 -16.92 -16.58
N GLY A 392 -17.63 -17.87 -17.52
CA GLY A 392 -16.95 -19.14 -17.25
C GLY A 392 -15.52 -18.94 -16.71
N ASP A 393 -14.75 -18.03 -17.30
CA ASP A 393 -13.39 -17.71 -16.85
C ASP A 393 -13.37 -17.09 -15.44
N LEU A 394 -14.33 -16.21 -15.12
CA LEU A 394 -14.47 -15.60 -13.79
C LEU A 394 -14.83 -16.63 -12.72
N LEU A 395 -15.79 -17.51 -13.02
CA LEU A 395 -16.21 -18.58 -12.12
C LEU A 395 -15.08 -19.60 -11.91
N HIS A 396 -14.26 -19.86 -12.95
CA HIS A 396 -13.07 -20.66 -12.81
C HIS A 396 -12.06 -20.00 -11.86
N GLN A 397 -11.75 -18.71 -12.02
CA GLN A 397 -10.86 -18.01 -11.08
C GLN A 397 -11.34 -18.07 -9.62
N ILE A 398 -12.66 -17.98 -9.39
CA ILE A 398 -13.25 -18.13 -8.05
C ILE A 398 -13.09 -19.56 -7.54
N GLY A 399 -13.29 -20.57 -8.39
CA GLY A 399 -13.28 -21.99 -7.99
C GLY A 399 -11.91 -22.68 -7.98
N ASP A 400 -10.89 -22.12 -8.66
CA ASP A 400 -9.61 -22.79 -8.95
C ASP A 400 -8.50 -22.51 -7.92
N GLN A 401 -8.68 -21.53 -7.02
CA GLN A 401 -7.68 -21.27 -5.95
C GLN A 401 -7.59 -22.38 -4.88
N ASP A 402 -8.47 -23.39 -4.90
CA ASP A 402 -8.38 -24.61 -4.08
C ASP A 402 -7.77 -25.83 -4.81
N VAL A 403 -7.55 -25.78 -6.13
CA VAL A 403 -7.12 -26.97 -6.89
C VAL A 403 -5.62 -27.27 -6.72
N TRP A 404 -4.81 -26.29 -6.33
CA TRP A 404 -3.36 -26.51 -6.09
C TRP A 404 -2.99 -26.82 -4.63
N ALA A 405 -3.91 -26.66 -3.67
CA ALA A 405 -3.67 -27.03 -2.27
C ALA A 405 -3.99 -28.51 -1.97
N ALA A 406 -4.68 -29.21 -2.89
CA ALA A 406 -5.12 -30.59 -2.70
C ALA A 406 -4.29 -31.65 -3.47
N ILE A 407 -3.19 -31.28 -4.14
CA ILE A 407 -2.32 -32.23 -4.88
C ILE A 407 -0.91 -32.39 -4.24
N GLN A 408 -0.66 -31.84 -3.04
CA GLN A 408 0.60 -32.08 -2.31
C GLN A 408 0.46 -32.40 -0.82
N LEU A 409 -0.51 -33.24 -0.44
CA LEU A 409 -0.44 -34.04 0.78
C LEU A 409 -0.87 -35.48 0.51
#